data_AF-A0A7Z9KVE8-F1
#
_entry.id   AF-A0A7Z9KVE8-F1
#
_cell.length_a   1.000
_cell.length_b   1.000
_cell.length_c   1.000
_cell.angle_alpha   90.00
_cell.angle_beta   90.00
_cell.angle_gamma   90.00
#
_symmetry.space_group_name_H-M   'P 1'
#
loop_
_entity.id
_entity.type
_entity.pdbx_description
1 polymer ?
#
loop_
_entity_poly.entity_id
_entity_poly.type
_entity_poly.pdbx_seq_one_letter_code
_entity_poly.pdbx_strand_id
1 'polypeptide(L)'
;MATHGQSSGTTATGDTTETSLGTLTVTQKATAIVGVWCYALGGATMTSGEAITGVYRLSSGDFDIAPFSLPLHLVSIVSNGAVGFNIQVMPVEVGGVSGGVLEVLVTMDMAQTGALVGRWGILTV
;
A
#
# COMPACT_ATOMS: atom_id res chain seq x y z
N MET A 1 16.16 5.89 5.68
CA MET A 1 15.07 6.79 6.13
C MET A 1 13.73 6.17 5.76
N ALA A 2 12.68 6.31 6.57
CA ALA A 2 11.35 5.82 6.24
C ALA A 2 10.47 6.98 5.76
N THR A 3 9.79 6.82 4.63
CA THR A 3 8.79 7.77 4.12
C THR A 3 7.48 7.02 3.90
N HIS A 4 6.34 7.60 4.26
CA HIS A 4 5.05 6.94 4.15
C HIS A 4 3.94 7.87 3.66
N GLY A 5 2.89 7.28 3.08
CA GLY A 5 1.68 7.93 2.62
C GLY A 5 0.43 7.22 3.15
N GLN A 6 -0.70 7.91 3.06
CA GLN A 6 -2.01 7.38 3.42
C GLN A 6 -3.04 7.85 2.40
N SER A 7 -3.94 6.96 1.98
CA SER A 7 -5.03 7.28 1.07
C SER A 7 -6.22 7.83 1.86
N SER A 8 -7.07 8.58 1.17
CA SER A 8 -8.46 8.71 1.59
C SER A 8 -9.17 7.35 1.55
N GLY A 9 -10.32 7.25 2.22
CA GLY A 9 -11.12 6.03 2.21
C GLY A 9 -11.51 5.63 0.78
N THR A 10 -11.14 4.41 0.37
CA THR A 10 -11.45 3.81 -0.94
C THR A 10 -12.30 2.57 -0.73
N THR A 11 -13.42 2.48 -1.44
CA THR A 11 -14.26 1.28 -1.47
C THR A 11 -13.77 0.33 -2.56
N ALA A 12 -13.59 -0.95 -2.23
CA ALA A 12 -13.32 -1.98 -3.22
C ALA A 12 -14.61 -2.36 -3.95
N THR A 13 -14.62 -2.27 -5.28
CA THR A 13 -15.78 -2.68 -6.11
C THR A 13 -15.76 -4.16 -6.49
N GLY A 14 -14.77 -4.94 -6.04
CA GLY A 14 -14.65 -6.37 -6.34
C GLY A 14 -14.30 -6.67 -7.80
N ASP A 15 -13.73 -5.68 -8.49
CA ASP A 15 -13.21 -5.81 -9.85
C ASP A 15 -11.69 -5.59 -9.82
N THR A 16 -10.96 -6.29 -10.69
CA THR A 16 -9.49 -6.37 -10.73
C THR A 16 -8.80 -5.07 -11.16
N THR A 17 -9.52 -3.95 -11.18
CA THR A 17 -9.04 -2.66 -11.65
C THR A 17 -8.10 -2.03 -10.63
N GLU A 18 -6.90 -1.66 -11.08
CA GLU A 18 -5.94 -0.93 -10.26
C GLU A 18 -6.53 0.41 -9.81
N THR A 19 -6.54 0.65 -8.52
CA THR A 19 -6.92 1.92 -7.90
C THR A 19 -5.69 2.59 -7.32
N SER A 20 -5.47 3.86 -7.66
CA SER A 20 -4.39 4.64 -7.05
C SER A 20 -4.68 4.91 -5.58
N LEU A 21 -3.76 4.51 -4.71
CA LEU A 21 -3.77 4.88 -3.30
C LEU A 21 -3.17 6.28 -3.10
N GLY A 22 -2.30 6.69 -4.01
CA GLY A 22 -1.67 8.00 -4.03
C GLY A 22 -0.19 7.92 -4.39
N THR A 23 0.50 9.04 -4.20
CA THR A 23 1.91 9.18 -4.54
C THR A 23 2.77 9.51 -3.32
N LEU A 24 4.05 9.24 -3.44
CA LEU A 24 5.07 9.48 -2.43
C LEU A 24 6.35 9.96 -3.09
N THR A 25 6.86 11.11 -2.66
CA THR A 25 8.15 11.61 -3.13
C THR A 25 9.29 10.97 -2.34
N VAL A 26 10.21 10.34 -3.06
CA VAL A 26 11.45 9.82 -2.51
C VAL A 26 12.36 11.00 -2.17
N THR A 27 13.00 10.97 -1.00
CA THR A 27 13.93 12.04 -0.61
C THR A 27 15.12 12.12 -1.57
N GLN A 28 15.59 13.33 -1.87
CA GLN A 28 16.76 13.54 -2.74
C GLN A 28 18.05 12.92 -2.19
N LYS A 29 18.11 12.61 -0.90
CA LYS A 29 19.26 11.95 -0.29
C LYS A 29 19.25 10.43 -0.43
N ALA A 30 18.14 9.84 -0.87
CA ALA A 30 18.03 8.40 -1.04
C ALA A 30 18.77 7.95 -2.29
N THR A 31 19.59 6.92 -2.13
CA THR A 31 20.31 6.23 -3.18
C THR A 31 19.57 4.98 -3.66
N ALA A 32 18.85 4.31 -2.75
CA ALA A 32 18.03 3.15 -3.07
C ALA A 32 16.79 3.03 -2.17
N ILE A 33 15.76 2.31 -2.66
CA ILE A 33 14.68 1.75 -1.85
C ILE A 33 15.09 0.33 -1.46
N VAL A 34 15.12 0.05 -0.16
CA VAL A 34 15.53 -1.24 0.43
C VAL A 34 14.37 -2.05 1.01
N GLY A 35 13.18 -1.44 1.10
CA GLY A 35 12.02 -2.10 1.65
C GLY A 35 10.75 -1.32 1.38
N VAL A 36 9.64 -2.04 1.25
CA VAL A 36 8.33 -1.48 0.97
C VAL A 36 7.27 -2.18 1.80
N TRP A 37 6.23 -1.47 2.15
CA TRP A 37 5.09 -2.03 2.85
C TRP A 37 3.81 -1.33 2.40
N CYS A 38 2.71 -2.08 2.37
CA CYS A 38 1.38 -1.55 2.12
C CYS A 38 0.36 -2.38 2.90
N TYR A 39 -0.56 -1.70 3.57
CA TYR A 39 -1.67 -2.34 4.25
C TYR A 39 -2.98 -1.58 4.04
N ALA A 40 -4.07 -2.33 4.03
CA ALA A 40 -5.43 -1.78 4.03
C ALA A 40 -6.02 -1.87 5.44
N LEU A 41 -6.52 -0.74 5.94
CA LEU A 41 -7.23 -0.65 7.21
C LEU A 41 -8.73 -0.73 6.96
N GLY A 42 -9.34 -1.80 7.51
CA GLY A 42 -10.78 -1.95 7.61
C GLY A 42 -11.43 -0.91 8.51
N GLY A 43 -12.52 -0.29 8.06
CA GLY A 43 -13.35 0.58 8.90
C GLY A 43 -14.38 -0.18 9.74
N ALA A 44 -15.00 0.51 10.70
CA ALA A 44 -16.05 -0.06 11.56
C ALA A 44 -17.31 -0.53 10.79
N THR A 45 -17.43 -0.18 9.52
CA THR A 45 -18.52 -0.61 8.63
C THR A 45 -18.25 -1.97 7.98
N MET A 46 -17.06 -2.56 8.19
CA MET A 46 -16.77 -3.88 7.66
C MET A 46 -17.61 -4.96 8.37
N THR A 47 -18.17 -5.88 7.59
CA THR A 47 -18.99 -6.98 8.11
C THR A 47 -18.15 -8.24 8.33
N SER A 48 -18.61 -9.16 9.19
CA SER A 48 -17.88 -10.36 9.60
C SER A 48 -17.61 -11.37 8.47
N GLY A 49 -18.09 -11.13 7.25
CA GLY A 49 -17.84 -11.93 6.06
C GLY A 49 -16.89 -11.30 5.05
N GLU A 50 -16.36 -10.11 5.33
CA GLU A 50 -15.48 -9.40 4.40
C GLU A 50 -14.01 -9.76 4.64
N ALA A 51 -13.43 -10.53 3.72
CA ALA A 51 -11.99 -10.73 3.62
C ALA A 51 -11.42 -9.82 2.52
N ILE A 52 -10.45 -8.98 2.87
CA ILE A 52 -9.75 -8.14 1.90
C ILE A 52 -8.46 -8.83 1.58
N THR A 53 -8.38 -9.35 0.37
CA THR A 53 -7.12 -9.75 -0.24
C THR A 53 -6.88 -8.87 -1.44
N GLY A 54 -5.63 -8.83 -1.88
CA GLY A 54 -5.27 -8.03 -3.02
C GLY A 54 -3.77 -7.98 -3.23
N VAL A 55 -3.40 -7.22 -4.24
CA VAL A 55 -2.02 -6.92 -4.56
C VAL A 55 -1.87 -5.41 -4.64
N TYR A 56 -0.70 -4.91 -4.27
CA TYR A 56 -0.30 -3.56 -4.56
C TYR A 56 0.88 -3.57 -5.53
N ARG A 57 0.88 -2.63 -6.46
CA ARG A 57 1.94 -2.40 -7.43
C ARG A 57 2.56 -1.03 -7.15
N LEU A 58 3.88 -0.99 -7.25
CA LEU A 58 4.61 0.27 -7.26
C LEU A 58 4.95 0.65 -8.69
N SER A 59 4.82 1.93 -9.00
CA SER A 59 5.09 2.50 -10.31
C SER A 59 5.81 3.83 -10.15
N SER A 60 6.76 4.14 -11.02
CA SER A 60 7.37 5.46 -11.10
C SER A 60 7.59 5.82 -12.57
N GLY A 61 7.38 7.10 -12.90
CA GLY A 61 7.81 7.66 -14.19
C GLY A 61 9.24 8.19 -14.16
N ASP A 62 9.83 8.33 -12.98
CA ASP A 62 11.13 9.00 -12.78
C ASP A 62 12.30 8.02 -12.71
N PHE A 63 12.04 6.77 -12.31
CA PHE A 63 13.03 5.71 -12.24
C PHE A 63 12.41 4.36 -12.58
N ASP A 64 13.23 3.44 -13.09
CA ASP A 64 12.78 2.10 -13.39
C ASP A 64 12.56 1.33 -12.08
N ILE A 65 11.29 1.16 -11.77
CA ILE A 65 10.83 0.22 -10.77
C ILE A 65 10.16 -0.89 -11.57
N ALA A 66 10.94 -1.91 -11.96
CA ALA A 66 10.42 -3.06 -12.68
C ALA A 66 9.12 -3.51 -11.98
N PRO A 67 8.01 -3.71 -12.70
CA PRO A 67 6.70 -3.84 -12.08
C PRO A 67 6.70 -5.01 -11.12
N PHE A 68 6.72 -4.71 -9.83
CA PHE A 68 6.59 -5.71 -8.79
C PHE A 68 5.24 -5.51 -8.09
N SER A 69 4.45 -6.58 -8.16
CA SER A 69 3.21 -6.70 -7.40
C SER A 69 3.51 -7.45 -6.13
N LEU A 70 3.14 -6.86 -5.00
CA LEU A 70 3.34 -7.42 -3.67
C LEU A 70 1.99 -7.65 -3.00
N PRO A 71 1.88 -8.65 -2.11
CA PRO A 71 0.62 -8.94 -1.44
C PRO A 71 0.21 -7.76 -0.57
N LEU A 72 -1.05 -7.36 -0.66
CA LEU A 72 -1.63 -6.36 0.22
C LEU A 72 -1.82 -6.98 1.61
N HIS A 73 -1.22 -6.39 2.64
CA HIS A 73 -1.46 -6.85 4.00
C HIS A 73 -2.79 -6.30 4.52
N LEU A 74 -3.67 -7.21 4.92
CA LEU A 74 -4.93 -6.86 5.56
C LEU A 74 -4.71 -6.52 7.02
N VAL A 75 -5.29 -5.41 7.47
CA VAL A 75 -5.51 -5.11 8.88
C VAL A 75 -7.01 -4.98 9.11
N SER A 76 -7.64 -6.06 9.56
CA SER A 76 -9.08 -6.11 9.81
C SER A 76 -9.42 -5.52 11.18
N ILE A 77 -10.30 -4.52 11.20
CA ILE A 77 -10.89 -3.99 12.43
C ILE A 77 -12.30 -4.55 12.54
N VAL A 78 -12.41 -5.84 12.83
CA VAL A 78 -13.68 -6.42 13.24
C VAL A 78 -13.89 -6.00 14.69
N SER A 79 -14.75 -4.99 14.88
CA SER A 79 -15.43 -4.61 16.13
C SER A 79 -14.68 -4.85 17.46
N ASN A 80 -14.44 -3.75 18.20
CA ASN A 80 -13.75 -3.66 19.50
C ASN A 80 -12.22 -3.55 19.46
N GLY A 81 -11.76 -2.36 19.09
CA GLY A 81 -10.87 -1.61 19.97
C GLY A 81 -9.54 -2.29 20.36
N ALA A 82 -8.79 -2.79 19.40
CA ALA A 82 -7.33 -2.69 19.28
C ALA A 82 -6.89 -3.64 18.17
N VAL A 83 -6.18 -3.12 17.19
CA VAL A 83 -5.69 -3.91 16.07
C VAL A 83 -4.22 -4.22 16.30
N GLY A 84 -3.89 -5.51 16.39
CA GLY A 84 -2.50 -5.94 16.29
C GLY A 84 -2.06 -5.82 14.83
N PHE A 85 -1.19 -4.87 14.54
CA PHE A 85 -0.58 -4.73 13.22
C PHE A 85 0.76 -5.46 13.22
N ASN A 86 0.91 -6.47 12.36
CA ASN A 86 2.22 -7.01 12.02
C ASN A 86 2.58 -6.53 10.61
N ILE A 87 3.12 -5.32 10.54
CA ILE A 87 3.57 -4.74 9.27
C ILE A 87 4.76 -5.56 8.81
N GLN A 88 4.57 -6.39 7.77
CA GLN A 88 5.70 -7.03 7.11
C GLN A 88 6.25 -6.07 6.06
N VAL A 89 7.51 -5.69 6.24
CA VAL A 89 8.25 -4.94 5.23
C VAL A 89 8.83 -5.97 4.26
N MET A 90 8.44 -5.83 2.99
CA MET A 90 8.99 -6.65 1.91
C MET A 90 10.34 -6.06 1.51
N PRO A 91 11.44 -6.84 1.57
CA PRO A 91 12.73 -6.36 1.10
C PRO A 91 12.68 -6.20 -0.41
N VAL A 92 13.15 -5.07 -0.90
CA VAL A 92 13.32 -4.77 -2.34
C VAL A 92 14.65 -4.05 -2.51
N GLU A 93 15.23 -4.07 -3.70
CA GLU A 93 16.44 -3.31 -3.98
C GLU A 93 16.25 -2.55 -5.28
N VAL A 94 15.92 -1.26 -5.16
CA VAL A 94 15.71 -0.36 -6.31
C VAL A 94 16.67 0.80 -6.18
N GLY A 95 17.69 0.85 -7.04
CA GLY A 95 18.68 1.93 -7.05
C GLY A 95 18.25 3.14 -7.87
N GLY A 96 18.92 4.28 -7.68
CA GLY A 96 18.75 5.45 -8.54
C GLY A 96 17.45 6.22 -8.32
N VAL A 97 16.90 6.19 -7.11
CA VAL A 97 15.54 6.67 -6.79
C VAL A 97 15.46 8.13 -6.30
N SER A 98 16.58 8.84 -6.29
CA SER A 98 16.70 10.16 -5.66
C SER A 98 15.68 11.17 -6.22
N GLY A 99 14.83 11.72 -5.35
CA GLY A 99 13.90 12.80 -5.69
C GLY A 99 12.70 12.39 -6.55
N GLY A 100 12.61 11.12 -6.96
CA GLY A 100 11.53 10.63 -7.83
C GLY A 100 10.20 10.47 -7.10
N VAL A 101 9.12 10.42 -7.87
CA VAL A 101 7.76 10.20 -7.41
C VAL A 101 7.37 8.76 -7.64
N LEU A 102 6.92 8.12 -6.56
CA LEU A 102 6.39 6.77 -6.55
C LEU A 102 4.87 6.84 -6.48
N GLU A 103 4.18 6.14 -7.36
CA GLU A 103 2.75 5.89 -7.27
C GLU A 103 2.50 4.49 -6.73
N VAL A 104 1.51 4.37 -5.84
CA VAL A 104 1.07 3.10 -5.29
C VAL A 104 -0.32 2.79 -5.80
N LEU A 105 -0.43 1.66 -6.48
CA LEU A 105 -1.66 1.15 -7.06
C LEU A 105 -2.07 -0.10 -6.30
N VAL A 106 -3.37 -0.31 -6.09
CA VAL A 106 -3.90 -1.48 -5.40
C VAL A 106 -5.02 -2.11 -6.20
N THR A 107 -5.03 -3.44 -6.23
CA THR A 107 -6.16 -4.25 -6.69
C THR A 107 -6.66 -5.05 -5.50
N MET A 108 -7.97 -5.09 -5.30
CA MET A 108 -8.61 -5.83 -4.21
C MET A 108 -9.52 -6.90 -4.80
N ASP A 109 -9.40 -8.14 -4.33
CA ASP A 109 -10.04 -9.30 -4.97
C ASP A 109 -11.53 -9.44 -4.59
N MET A 110 -12.01 -8.66 -3.63
CA MET A 110 -13.38 -8.76 -3.13
C MET A 110 -14.00 -7.38 -2.93
N ALA A 111 -15.27 -7.26 -3.32
CA ALA A 111 -16.07 -6.08 -3.08
C ALA A 111 -16.29 -5.88 -1.58
N GLN A 112 -16.31 -4.62 -1.17
CA GLN A 112 -16.54 -4.25 0.22
C GLN A 112 -17.57 -3.16 0.31
N THR A 113 -18.36 -3.26 1.37
CA THR A 113 -19.40 -2.28 1.70
C THR A 113 -18.84 -1.07 2.45
N GLY A 114 -17.67 -1.22 3.09
CA GLY A 114 -16.96 -0.15 3.78
C GLY A 114 -15.82 0.47 2.98
N ALA A 115 -15.52 1.74 3.27
CA ALA A 115 -14.31 2.39 2.76
C ALA A 115 -13.08 1.97 3.57
N LEU A 116 -11.97 1.75 2.86
CA LEU A 116 -10.68 1.38 3.42
C LEU A 116 -9.66 2.49 3.31
N VAL A 117 -8.86 2.62 4.36
CA VAL A 117 -7.69 3.50 4.33
C VAL A 117 -6.47 2.65 3.98
N GLY A 118 -5.91 2.87 2.80
CA GLY A 118 -4.62 2.34 2.42
C GLY A 118 -3.51 3.14 3.09
N ARG A 119 -2.51 2.46 3.66
CA ARG A 119 -1.27 3.08 4.11
C ARG A 119 -0.10 2.32 3.51
N TRP A 120 0.88 3.06 3.03
CA TRP A 120 2.06 2.50 2.42
C TRP A 120 3.29 3.30 2.83
N GLY A 121 4.45 2.68 2.66
CA GLY A 121 5.70 3.38 2.84
C GLY A 121 6.87 2.63 2.26
N ILE A 122 7.97 3.35 2.21
CA ILE A 122 9.24 2.89 1.69
C ILE A 122 10.33 3.11 2.74
N LEU A 123 11.29 2.20 2.73
CA LEU A 123 12.56 2.33 3.43
C LEU A 123 13.63 2.65 2.39
N THR A 124 14.35 3.73 2.61
CA THR A 124 15.44 4.16 1.73
C THR A 124 16.77 4.17 2.45
N VAL A 125 17.85 4.06 1.69
CA VAL A 125 19.24 4.25 2.16
C VAL A 125 19.89 5.41 1.44
#